data_AF-A0A1V5YEG3-F1
#
_entry.id   AF-A0A1V5YEG3-F1
#
_cell.length_a   1.000
_cell.length_b   1.000
_cell.length_c   1.000
_cell.angle_alpha   90.00
_cell.angle_beta   90.00
_cell.angle_gamma   90.00
#
_symmetry.space_group_name_H-M   'P 1'
#
loop_
_entity.id
_entity.type
_entity.pdbx_description
1 polymer ?
#
loop_
_entity_poly.entity_id
_entity_poly.type
_entity_poly.pdbx_seq_one_letter_code
_entity_poly.pdbx_strand_id
1 'polypeptide(L)'
;MNPADVAEAVVAARKRGETSPVVNGVRFDTEEKGYCSRFVRLCHRAAGLHTGLFGCCANTTGDNLREYGKAVTVPRRGDITVWTNSGYRCSVCGQNVYHIAVYLGGARYAENTSSGSRGDPRKAGTKISTFSEIGQTRVWGHFSLQPPVEKPQVVLMPEGTVVECRLTFENDRARVDLRPLAEALGCEVDAREYPRINLTKRA
;
A
#
# COMPACT_ATOMS: atom_id res chain seq x y z
N MET A 1 2.33 8.46 -8.78
CA MET A 1 1.28 8.92 -7.84
C MET A 1 0.98 7.76 -6.89
N ASN A 2 0.79 8.00 -5.60
CA ASN A 2 0.46 6.92 -4.65
C ASN A 2 -1.03 6.51 -4.80
N PRO A 3 -1.40 5.22 -4.69
CA PRO A 3 -2.82 4.80 -4.76
C PRO A 3 -3.74 5.51 -3.77
N ALA A 4 -3.23 5.91 -2.61
CA ALA A 4 -3.99 6.69 -1.64
C ALA A 4 -4.32 8.10 -2.13
N ASP A 5 -3.40 8.75 -2.85
CA ASP A 5 -3.64 10.09 -3.42
C ASP A 5 -4.73 10.02 -4.50
N VAL A 6 -4.70 8.97 -5.33
CA VAL A 6 -5.77 8.69 -6.29
C VAL A 6 -7.10 8.52 -5.56
N ALA A 7 -7.13 7.68 -4.53
CA ALA A 7 -8.37 7.36 -3.81
C ALA A 7 -8.96 8.60 -3.12
N GLU A 8 -8.12 9.43 -2.51
CA GLU A 8 -8.54 10.71 -1.92
C GLU A 8 -9.05 11.70 -2.97
N ALA A 9 -8.41 11.79 -4.14
CA ALA A 9 -8.89 12.63 -5.25
C ALA A 9 -10.29 12.20 -5.73
N VAL A 10 -10.53 10.89 -5.86
CA VAL A 10 -11.85 10.34 -6.25
C VAL A 10 -12.90 10.61 -5.17
N VAL A 11 -12.58 10.44 -3.89
CA VAL A 11 -13.51 10.74 -2.79
C VAL A 11 -13.79 12.25 -2.73
N ALA A 12 -12.79 13.10 -2.92
CA ALA A 12 -12.95 14.54 -2.96
C ALA A 12 -13.87 14.97 -4.13
N ALA A 13 -13.72 14.36 -5.31
CA ALA A 13 -14.61 14.58 -6.45
C ALA A 13 -16.06 14.17 -6.12
N ARG A 14 -16.25 13.00 -5.49
CA ARG A 14 -17.57 12.58 -5.02
C ARG A 14 -18.21 13.58 -4.06
N LYS A 15 -17.42 14.11 -3.11
CA LYS A 15 -17.90 15.13 -2.15
C LYS A 15 -18.37 16.41 -2.82
N ARG A 16 -17.84 16.74 -4.01
CA ARG A 16 -18.30 17.85 -4.85
C ARG A 16 -19.50 17.51 -5.74
N GLY A 17 -20.01 16.28 -5.68
CA GLY A 17 -21.13 15.81 -6.50
C GLY A 17 -20.72 15.18 -7.84
N GLU A 18 -19.42 14.94 -8.08
CA GLU A 18 -18.97 14.28 -9.31
C GLU A 18 -19.19 12.76 -9.22
N THR A 19 -19.95 12.22 -10.17
CA THR A 19 -20.28 10.78 -10.24
C THR A 19 -19.25 9.98 -11.03
N SER A 20 -18.59 10.60 -12.03
CA SER A 20 -17.62 9.91 -12.89
C SER A 20 -16.30 10.67 -13.10
N PRO A 21 -15.51 10.90 -12.02
CA PRO A 21 -14.21 11.55 -12.12
C PRO A 21 -13.19 10.68 -12.87
N VAL A 22 -12.24 11.34 -13.52
CA VAL A 22 -11.09 10.72 -14.19
C VAL A 22 -9.81 11.15 -13.49
N VAL A 23 -8.99 10.19 -13.05
CA VAL A 23 -7.69 10.43 -12.40
C VAL A 23 -6.63 9.63 -13.15
N ASN A 24 -5.59 10.31 -13.65
CA ASN A 24 -4.53 9.72 -14.48
C ASN A 24 -5.05 8.80 -15.60
N GLY A 25 -6.07 9.28 -16.34
CA GLY A 25 -6.66 8.54 -17.47
C GLY A 25 -7.56 7.36 -17.07
N VAL A 26 -7.77 7.10 -15.79
CA VAL A 26 -8.69 6.06 -15.29
C VAL A 26 -9.99 6.69 -14.82
N ARG A 27 -11.11 6.24 -15.40
CA ARG A 27 -12.46 6.65 -15.01
C ARG A 27 -12.97 5.83 -13.83
N PHE A 28 -13.60 6.52 -12.88
CA PHE A 28 -14.25 5.93 -11.72
C PHE A 28 -15.77 6.12 -11.81
N ASP A 29 -16.50 5.32 -11.04
CA ASP A 29 -17.90 5.55 -10.71
C ASP A 29 -17.98 5.67 -9.18
N THR A 30 -18.43 6.82 -8.69
CA THR A 30 -18.43 7.12 -7.24
C THR A 30 -19.74 6.69 -6.56
N GLU A 31 -20.77 6.34 -7.34
CA GLU A 31 -22.08 5.93 -6.86
C GLU A 31 -22.33 4.43 -6.95
N GLU A 32 -21.61 3.72 -7.83
CA GLU A 32 -21.61 2.25 -7.90
C GLU A 32 -21.33 1.65 -6.52
N LYS A 33 -22.07 0.62 -6.11
CA LYS A 33 -22.05 0.07 -4.74
C LYS A 33 -21.58 -1.38 -4.74
N GLY A 34 -20.80 -1.76 -3.73
CA GLY A 34 -20.39 -3.16 -3.54
C GLY A 34 -19.22 -3.59 -4.44
N TYR A 35 -18.57 -2.64 -5.12
CA TYR A 35 -17.46 -2.88 -6.05
C TYR A 35 -16.10 -2.58 -5.40
N CYS A 36 -15.92 -2.94 -4.12
CA CYS A 36 -14.71 -2.67 -3.34
C CYS A 36 -13.41 -3.07 -4.07
N SER A 37 -13.32 -4.32 -4.57
CA SER A 37 -12.13 -4.80 -5.29
C SER A 37 -11.87 -4.03 -6.58
N ARG A 38 -12.93 -3.72 -7.36
CA ARG A 38 -12.82 -2.91 -8.58
C ARG A 38 -12.30 -1.51 -8.26
N PHE A 39 -12.83 -0.85 -7.23
CA PHE A 39 -12.38 0.48 -6.82
C PHE A 39 -10.90 0.50 -6.45
N VAL A 40 -10.46 -0.44 -5.60
CA VAL A 40 -9.05 -0.56 -5.20
C VAL A 40 -8.16 -0.87 -6.41
N ARG A 41 -8.61 -1.73 -7.33
CA ARG A 41 -7.92 -2.01 -8.61
C ARG A 41 -7.72 -0.75 -9.44
N LEU A 42 -8.77 0.05 -9.61
CA LEU A 42 -8.71 1.29 -10.40
C LEU A 42 -7.78 2.31 -9.76
N CYS A 43 -7.77 2.42 -8.42
CA CYS A 43 -6.82 3.29 -7.71
C CYS A 43 -5.37 2.91 -7.99
N HIS A 44 -5.06 1.60 -7.92
CA HIS A 44 -3.71 1.10 -8.19
C HIS A 44 -3.32 1.25 -9.66
N ARG A 45 -4.25 1.00 -10.59
CA ARG A 45 -4.04 1.21 -12.03
C ARG A 45 -3.73 2.67 -12.35
N ALA A 46 -4.51 3.61 -11.79
CA ALA A 46 -4.29 5.05 -11.97
C ALA A 46 -2.99 5.55 -11.34
N ALA A 47 -2.49 4.85 -10.32
CA ALA A 47 -1.15 5.06 -9.76
C ALA A 47 -0.01 4.48 -10.61
N GLY A 48 -0.32 3.77 -11.72
CA GLY A 48 0.67 3.15 -12.60
C GLY A 48 1.16 1.78 -12.13
N LEU A 49 0.48 1.14 -11.18
CA LEU A 49 0.86 -0.17 -10.66
C LEU A 49 0.24 -1.30 -11.46
N HIS A 50 0.95 -2.44 -11.57
CA HIS A 50 0.45 -3.63 -12.24
C HIS A 50 -0.66 -4.29 -11.41
N THR A 51 -1.86 -4.42 -11.99
CA THR A 51 -3.05 -4.94 -11.31
C THR A 51 -3.46 -6.35 -11.73
N GLY A 52 -2.59 -7.11 -12.39
CA GLY A 52 -2.90 -8.46 -12.87
C GLY A 52 -3.26 -9.47 -11.77
N LEU A 53 -2.92 -9.17 -10.51
CA LEU A 53 -3.24 -10.01 -9.34
C LEU A 53 -4.66 -9.79 -8.78
N PHE A 54 -5.40 -8.78 -9.26
CA PHE A 54 -6.78 -8.57 -8.81
C PHE A 54 -7.72 -9.63 -9.36
N GLY A 55 -8.35 -10.39 -8.45
CA GLY A 55 -9.36 -11.39 -8.77
C GLY A 55 -10.76 -10.79 -8.99
N CYS A 56 -11.75 -11.67 -9.14
CA CYS A 56 -13.16 -11.29 -9.33
C CYS A 56 -13.79 -10.63 -8.08
N CYS A 57 -13.29 -10.93 -6.88
CA CYS A 57 -13.75 -10.34 -5.62
C CYS A 57 -12.58 -10.04 -4.68
N ALA A 58 -12.86 -9.39 -3.54
CA ALA A 58 -11.84 -9.03 -2.54
C ALA A 58 -11.11 -10.25 -1.96
N ASN A 59 -11.80 -11.38 -1.79
CA ASN A 59 -11.21 -12.60 -1.24
C ASN A 59 -10.16 -13.17 -2.20
N THR A 60 -10.57 -13.47 -3.45
CA THR A 60 -9.64 -13.93 -4.49
C THR A 60 -8.50 -12.93 -4.74
N THR A 61 -8.75 -11.63 -4.64
CA THR A 61 -7.68 -10.61 -4.72
C THR A 61 -6.69 -10.77 -3.57
N GLY A 62 -7.19 -10.95 -2.34
CA GLY A 62 -6.35 -11.21 -1.17
C GLY A 62 -5.53 -12.50 -1.31
N ASP A 63 -6.16 -13.60 -1.73
CA ASP A 63 -5.49 -14.89 -1.94
C ASP A 63 -4.36 -14.77 -2.97
N ASN A 64 -4.65 -14.19 -4.13
CA ASN A 64 -3.63 -13.94 -5.16
C ASN A 64 -2.48 -13.07 -4.63
N LEU A 65 -2.77 -12.00 -3.90
CA LEU A 65 -1.72 -11.14 -3.33
C LEU A 65 -0.86 -11.90 -2.31
N ARG A 66 -1.47 -12.76 -1.51
CA ARG A 66 -0.75 -13.60 -0.55
C ARG A 66 0.13 -14.64 -1.24
N GLU A 67 -0.43 -15.37 -2.21
CA GLU A 67 0.27 -16.40 -2.99
C GLU A 67 1.51 -15.84 -3.70
N TYR A 68 1.42 -14.62 -4.22
CA TYR A 68 2.51 -13.93 -4.91
C TYR A 68 3.42 -13.11 -3.97
N GLY A 69 3.41 -13.41 -2.67
CA GLY A 69 4.34 -12.84 -1.69
C GLY A 69 4.20 -11.33 -1.48
N LYS A 70 3.00 -10.77 -1.68
CA LYS A 70 2.74 -9.32 -1.51
C LYS A 70 2.30 -8.95 -0.10
N ALA A 71 2.20 -9.90 0.82
CA ALA A 71 1.81 -9.66 2.20
C ALA A 71 2.82 -8.74 2.91
N VAL A 72 2.31 -7.79 3.70
CA VAL A 72 3.12 -6.90 4.55
C VAL A 72 2.58 -6.91 5.97
N THR A 73 3.46 -6.76 6.96
CA THR A 73 3.07 -6.74 8.38
C THR A 73 2.59 -5.36 8.81
N VAL A 74 3.26 -4.31 8.34
CA VAL A 74 2.93 -2.91 8.66
C VAL A 74 2.53 -2.22 7.36
N PRO A 75 1.24 -1.90 7.16
CA PRO A 75 0.81 -1.23 5.94
C PRO A 75 1.34 0.21 5.91
N ARG A 76 1.75 0.66 4.74
CA ARG A 76 2.01 2.07 4.43
C ARG A 76 0.91 2.65 3.58
N ARG A 77 0.83 3.98 3.54
CA ARG A 77 -0.10 4.70 2.69
C ARG A 77 -0.03 4.19 1.23
N GLY A 78 -1.19 3.86 0.66
CA GLY A 78 -1.34 3.28 -0.66
C GLY A 78 -1.47 1.75 -0.67
N ASP A 79 -1.16 1.07 0.44
CA ASP A 79 -1.29 -0.38 0.54
C ASP A 79 -2.76 -0.81 0.59
N ILE A 80 -2.95 -2.10 0.40
CA ILE A 80 -4.23 -2.77 0.36
C ILE A 80 -4.47 -3.40 1.72
N THR A 81 -5.67 -3.22 2.28
CA THR A 81 -6.12 -3.99 3.44
C THR A 81 -7.37 -4.78 3.07
N VAL A 82 -7.41 -6.04 3.49
CA VAL A 82 -8.52 -6.96 3.25
C VAL A 82 -9.13 -7.34 4.59
N TRP A 83 -10.46 -7.32 4.68
CA TRP A 83 -11.23 -7.78 5.84
C TRP A 83 -12.08 -8.97 5.44
N THR A 84 -12.12 -9.98 6.30
CA THR A 84 -13.10 -11.05 6.20
C THR A 84 -14.51 -10.48 6.35
N ASN A 85 -15.46 -11.16 5.71
CA ASN A 85 -16.87 -10.86 5.87
C ASN A 85 -17.67 -12.15 5.80
N SER A 86 -18.75 -12.23 6.56
CA SER A 86 -19.71 -13.33 6.51
C SER A 86 -20.95 -12.89 5.72
N GLY A 87 -21.44 -13.73 4.82
CA GLY A 87 -22.83 -13.62 4.32
C GLY A 87 -23.01 -13.63 2.80
N TYR A 88 -22.09 -13.05 2.02
CA TYR A 88 -22.23 -13.01 0.57
C TYR A 88 -21.23 -13.94 -0.12
N ARG A 89 -21.69 -14.73 -1.10
CA ARG A 89 -20.84 -15.53 -1.98
C ARG A 89 -20.63 -14.80 -3.30
N CYS A 90 -19.42 -14.85 -3.83
CA CYS A 90 -19.11 -14.31 -5.14
C CYS A 90 -19.76 -15.19 -6.21
N SER A 91 -20.55 -14.60 -7.11
CA SER A 91 -21.19 -15.34 -8.21
C SER A 91 -20.21 -15.93 -9.22
N VAL A 92 -18.95 -15.44 -9.25
CA VAL A 92 -17.93 -15.89 -10.19
C VAL A 92 -17.10 -17.05 -9.63
N CYS A 93 -16.59 -16.93 -8.40
CA CYS A 93 -15.70 -17.95 -7.81
C CYS A 93 -16.31 -18.75 -6.64
N GLY A 94 -17.56 -18.46 -6.25
CA GLY A 94 -18.24 -19.14 -5.15
C GLY A 94 -17.68 -18.84 -3.75
N GLN A 95 -16.59 -18.07 -3.61
CA GLN A 95 -15.98 -17.74 -2.31
C GLN A 95 -16.77 -16.70 -1.53
N ASN A 96 -16.57 -16.64 -0.21
CA ASN A 96 -17.09 -15.53 0.60
C ASN A 96 -16.52 -14.19 0.10
N VAL A 97 -17.39 -13.21 -0.11
CA VAL A 97 -17.00 -11.86 -0.56
C VAL A 97 -16.49 -11.08 0.64
N TYR A 98 -15.16 -11.01 0.74
CA TYR A 98 -14.46 -10.15 1.68
C TYR A 98 -14.66 -8.66 1.33
N HIS A 99 -14.10 -7.79 2.16
CA HIS A 99 -14.02 -6.36 1.88
C HIS A 99 -12.56 -5.95 1.68
N ILE A 100 -12.30 -4.95 0.85
CA ILE A 100 -10.94 -4.47 0.53
C ILE A 100 -10.95 -2.94 0.37
N ALA A 101 -9.90 -2.29 0.85
CA ALA A 101 -9.76 -0.84 0.82
C ALA A 101 -8.30 -0.41 0.63
N VAL A 102 -8.10 0.83 0.19
CA VAL A 102 -6.78 1.47 0.13
C VAL A 102 -6.48 2.11 1.48
N TYR A 103 -5.35 1.76 2.10
CA TYR A 103 -4.90 2.38 3.35
C TYR A 103 -4.37 3.79 3.09
N LEU A 104 -4.89 4.78 3.81
CA LEU A 104 -4.54 6.20 3.65
C LEU A 104 -3.49 6.67 4.67
N GLY A 105 -3.12 5.82 5.63
CA GLY A 105 -2.40 6.23 6.83
C GLY A 105 -3.36 6.60 7.98
N GLY A 106 -2.84 6.66 9.20
CA GLY A 106 -3.59 7.13 10.37
C GLY A 106 -4.93 6.41 10.60
N ALA A 107 -4.95 5.09 10.43
CA ALA A 107 -6.17 4.26 10.58
C ALA A 107 -7.36 4.67 9.67
N ARG A 108 -7.09 5.33 8.53
CA ARG A 108 -8.09 5.71 7.52
C ARG A 108 -7.96 4.86 6.26
N TYR A 109 -9.10 4.60 5.62
CA TYR A 109 -9.20 3.74 4.45
C TYR A 109 -10.17 4.31 3.43
N ALA A 110 -9.76 4.37 2.16
CA ALA A 110 -10.69 4.63 1.07
C ALA A 110 -11.28 3.32 0.56
N GLU A 111 -12.61 3.24 0.55
CA GLU A 111 -13.36 2.04 0.15
C GLU A 111 -14.48 2.38 -0.83
N ASN A 112 -14.94 1.38 -1.56
CA ASN A 112 -16.27 1.38 -2.18
C ASN A 112 -17.13 0.34 -1.47
N THR A 113 -18.31 0.74 -0.99
CA THR A 113 -19.13 -0.13 -0.13
C THR A 113 -20.62 0.03 -0.37
N SER A 114 -21.37 -1.06 -0.20
CA SER A 114 -22.83 -1.03 -0.16
C SER A 114 -23.38 -0.45 1.15
N SER A 115 -22.53 -0.30 2.19
CA SER A 115 -22.93 0.31 3.46
C SER A 115 -23.18 1.81 3.30
N GLY A 116 -24.40 2.24 3.65
CA GLY A 116 -24.76 3.64 3.89
C GLY A 116 -24.59 4.07 5.36
N SER A 117 -24.01 3.21 6.20
CA SER A 117 -23.96 3.37 7.66
C SER A 117 -22.56 3.62 8.23
N ARG A 118 -21.57 3.90 7.37
CA ARG A 118 -20.22 4.34 7.78
C ARG A 118 -19.55 5.25 6.76
N GLY A 119 -18.49 5.92 7.20
CA GLY A 119 -17.59 6.69 6.38
C GLY A 119 -18.18 7.99 5.83
N ASP A 120 -17.35 8.67 5.06
CA ASP A 120 -17.59 10.00 4.52
C ASP A 120 -17.15 10.07 3.03
N PRO A 121 -18.06 10.31 2.06
CA PRO A 121 -19.50 10.55 2.24
C PRO A 121 -20.28 9.39 2.86
N ARG A 122 -21.31 9.74 3.64
CA ARG A 122 -22.14 8.76 4.36
C ARG A 122 -22.88 7.79 3.43
N LYS A 123 -23.39 8.27 2.29
CA LYS A 123 -24.10 7.45 1.30
C LYS A 123 -23.22 6.31 0.77
N ALA A 124 -23.82 5.14 0.53
CA ALA A 124 -23.14 3.98 -0.07
C ALA A 124 -22.47 4.35 -1.42
N GLY A 125 -21.33 3.73 -1.73
CA GLY A 125 -20.44 4.09 -2.84
C GLY A 125 -19.02 4.34 -2.36
N THR A 126 -18.26 5.17 -3.09
CA THR A 126 -16.85 5.49 -2.81
C THR A 126 -16.69 6.49 -1.66
N LYS A 127 -15.95 6.14 -0.60
CA LYS A 127 -15.87 6.97 0.62
C LYS A 127 -14.59 6.70 1.39
N ILE A 128 -14.35 7.49 2.43
CA ILE A 128 -13.31 7.23 3.42
C ILE A 128 -13.97 6.78 4.72
N SER A 129 -13.53 5.65 5.25
CA SER A 129 -13.92 5.15 6.57
C SER A 129 -12.69 4.96 7.45
N THR A 130 -12.92 4.89 8.75
CA THR A 130 -11.92 4.59 9.75
C THR A 130 -11.81 3.08 10.01
N PHE A 131 -10.70 2.67 10.62
CA PHE A 131 -10.46 1.27 10.97
C PHE A 131 -11.55 0.67 11.88
N SER A 132 -12.01 1.46 12.86
CA SER A 132 -13.09 1.07 13.78
C SER A 132 -14.42 0.89 13.06
N GLU A 133 -14.77 1.80 12.15
CA GLU A 133 -16.00 1.70 11.35
C GLU A 133 -16.01 0.49 10.41
N ILE A 134 -14.83 0.08 9.91
CA ILE A 134 -14.74 -1.10 9.04
C ILE A 134 -14.86 -2.40 9.83
N GLY A 135 -14.28 -2.44 11.02
CA GLY A 135 -14.28 -3.59 11.93
C GLY A 135 -12.88 -4.16 12.10
N GLN A 136 -12.22 -3.75 13.19
CA GLN A 136 -10.81 -4.06 13.47
C GLN A 136 -10.52 -5.56 13.58
N THR A 137 -11.44 -6.32 14.19
CA THR A 137 -11.30 -7.76 14.44
C THR A 137 -11.44 -8.62 13.19
N ARG A 138 -11.76 -8.01 12.03
CA ARG A 138 -12.00 -8.73 10.78
C ARG A 138 -10.84 -8.63 9.78
N VAL A 139 -9.73 -7.99 10.14
CA VAL A 139 -8.59 -7.89 9.23
C VAL A 139 -8.07 -9.27 8.89
N TRP A 140 -8.05 -9.57 7.59
CA TRP A 140 -7.49 -10.80 7.06
C TRP A 140 -6.02 -10.63 6.66
N GLY A 141 -5.64 -9.45 6.18
CA GLY A 141 -4.25 -9.15 5.85
C GLY A 141 -4.05 -7.79 5.20
N HIS A 142 -2.79 -7.37 5.17
CA HIS A 142 -2.31 -6.19 4.46
C HIS A 142 -1.37 -6.61 3.32
N PHE A 143 -1.44 -5.90 2.20
CA PHE A 143 -0.69 -6.23 0.98
C PHE A 143 -0.16 -4.97 0.30
N SER A 144 1.02 -5.07 -0.33
CA SER A 144 1.63 -3.97 -1.09
C SER A 144 1.91 -4.39 -2.53
N LEU A 145 1.33 -3.64 -3.48
CA LEU A 145 1.77 -3.66 -4.88
C LEU A 145 2.79 -2.56 -5.20
N GLN A 146 3.02 -1.67 -4.24
CA GLN A 146 4.02 -0.62 -4.36
C GLN A 146 5.43 -1.23 -4.32
N PRO A 147 6.42 -0.64 -5.01
CA PRO A 147 7.81 -1.06 -4.92
C PRO A 147 8.25 -1.11 -3.46
N PRO A 148 9.00 -2.13 -3.01
CA PRO A 148 9.45 -2.22 -1.62
C PRO A 148 10.10 -0.90 -1.22
N VAL A 149 9.71 -0.34 -0.07
CA VAL A 149 10.52 0.71 0.54
C VAL A 149 11.82 0.02 0.90
N GLU A 150 12.95 0.51 0.39
CA GLU A 150 14.24 0.08 0.92
C GLU A 150 14.20 0.33 2.43
N LYS A 151 14.26 -0.75 3.21
CA LYS A 151 14.46 -0.60 4.66
C LYS A 151 15.83 0.06 4.81
N PRO A 152 15.98 1.17 5.55
CA PRO A 152 17.31 1.56 5.98
C PRO A 152 17.92 0.38 6.73
N GLN A 153 19.15 0.01 6.39
CA GLN A 153 19.87 -0.97 7.19
C GLN A 153 20.41 -0.23 8.41
N VAL A 154 19.98 -0.68 9.58
CA VAL A 154 20.47 -0.18 10.86
C VAL A 154 21.68 -1.01 11.26
N VAL A 155 22.82 -0.37 11.47
CA VAL A 155 24.01 -1.00 12.05
C VAL A 155 24.04 -0.67 13.54
N LEU A 156 24.02 -1.70 14.38
CA LEU A 156 24.28 -1.56 15.82
C LEU A 156 25.78 -1.74 16.05
N MET A 157 26.41 -0.70 16.59
CA MET A 157 27.82 -0.71 16.97
C MET A 157 28.00 -1.36 18.36
N PRO A 158 29.19 -1.93 18.67
CA PRO A 158 29.47 -2.58 19.95
C PRO A 158 29.19 -1.72 21.20
N GLU A 159 29.17 -0.40 21.05
CA GLU A 159 28.94 0.57 22.12
C GLU A 159 27.46 1.00 22.25
N GLY A 160 26.55 0.32 21.53
CA GLY A 160 25.12 0.63 21.53
C GLY A 160 24.72 1.78 20.61
N THR A 161 25.65 2.32 19.82
CA THR A 161 25.34 3.36 18.82
C THR A 161 24.57 2.74 17.66
N VAL A 162 23.43 3.34 17.34
CA VAL A 162 22.56 2.96 16.22
C VAL A 162 22.84 3.90 15.06
N VAL A 163 23.36 3.37 13.96
CA VAL A 163 23.62 4.15 12.74
C VAL A 163 22.63 3.75 11.66
N GLU A 164 21.91 4.73 11.12
CA GLU A 164 21.02 4.55 9.98
C GLU A 164 21.81 4.69 8.67
N CYS A 165 21.89 3.61 7.89
CA CYS A 165 22.55 3.62 6.59
C CYS A 165 21.50 3.50 5.46
N ARG A 166 21.59 4.40 4.48
CA ARG A 166 20.67 4.42 3.33
C ARG A 166 21.23 3.58 2.18
N LEU A 167 20.46 2.57 1.79
CA LEU A 167 20.71 1.77 0.59
C LEU A 167 20.22 2.56 -0.64
N THR A 168 20.94 2.46 -1.76
CA THR A 168 20.47 2.88 -3.09
C THR A 168 20.86 1.82 -4.12
N PHE A 169 20.04 1.61 -5.15
CA PHE A 169 20.39 0.75 -6.29
C PHE A 169 20.81 1.58 -7.50
N GLU A 170 21.97 1.25 -8.07
CA GLU A 170 22.48 1.83 -9.32
C GLU A 170 22.98 0.71 -10.23
N ASN A 171 22.43 0.60 -11.46
CA ASN A 171 22.87 -0.36 -12.49
C ASN A 171 23.05 -1.79 -11.94
N ASP A 172 22.00 -2.33 -11.31
CA ASP A 172 21.94 -3.67 -10.70
C ASP A 172 22.91 -3.92 -9.53
N ARG A 173 23.54 -2.87 -9.00
CA ARG A 173 24.40 -2.94 -7.82
C ARG A 173 23.77 -2.19 -6.65
N ALA A 174 23.74 -2.84 -5.50
CA ALA A 174 23.41 -2.18 -4.24
C ALA A 174 24.59 -1.31 -3.78
N ARG A 175 24.29 -0.07 -3.39
CA ARG A 175 25.21 0.88 -2.76
C ARG A 175 24.65 1.28 -1.40
N VAL A 176 25.55 1.50 -0.45
CA VAL A 176 25.22 2.02 0.89
C VAL A 176 26.11 3.23 1.13
N ASP A 177 25.52 4.34 1.57
CA ASP A 177 26.32 5.45 2.10
C ASP A 177 26.79 5.08 3.53
N LEU A 178 28.10 4.88 3.67
CA LEU A 178 28.74 4.54 4.93
C LEU A 178 29.29 5.76 5.67
N ARG A 179 29.11 6.99 5.16
CA ARG A 179 29.56 8.20 5.86
C ARG A 179 28.98 8.29 7.28
N PRO A 180 27.68 8.08 7.53
CA PRO A 180 27.14 8.14 8.89
C PRO A 180 27.80 7.13 9.84
N LEU A 181 28.22 5.97 9.31
CA LEU A 181 28.92 4.94 10.08
C LEU A 181 30.38 5.33 10.36
N ALA A 182 31.08 5.86 9.36
CA ALA A 182 32.45 6.31 9.51
C ALA A 182 32.57 7.50 10.48
N GLU A 183 31.66 8.46 10.40
CA GLU A 183 31.59 9.60 11.32
C GLU A 183 31.26 9.14 12.75
N ALA A 184 30.32 8.21 12.92
CA ALA A 184 29.98 7.62 14.22
C ALA A 184 31.14 6.82 14.85
N LEU A 185 32.05 6.31 14.02
CA LEU A 185 33.28 5.63 14.43
C LEU A 185 34.46 6.59 14.72
N GLY A 186 34.26 7.91 14.55
CA GLY A 186 35.30 8.92 14.75
C GLY A 186 36.29 9.04 13.59
N CYS A 187 35.98 8.50 12.41
CA CYS A 187 36.82 8.65 11.23
C CYS A 187 36.56 10.00 10.54
N GLU A 188 37.63 10.69 10.11
CA GLU A 188 37.50 11.80 9.16
C GLU A 188 37.17 11.25 7.76
N VAL A 189 36.06 11.71 7.18
CA VAL A 189 35.61 11.30 5.85
C VAL A 189 35.95 12.40 4.85
N ASP A 190 36.91 12.15 3.95
CA ASP A 190 37.18 13.06 2.83
C ASP A 190 36.01 13.01 1.83
N ALA A 191 35.32 14.14 1.66
CA ALA A 191 34.19 14.26 0.74
C ALA A 191 34.58 14.11 -0.75
N ARG A 192 35.87 14.10 -1.09
CA ARG A 192 36.39 14.05 -2.47
C ARG A 192 36.62 12.63 -2.99
N GLU A 193 36.73 11.64 -2.12
CA GLU A 193 36.91 10.23 -2.50
C GLU A 193 35.79 9.37 -1.87
N TYR A 194 34.81 8.94 -2.66
CA TYR A 194 33.87 7.90 -2.23
C TYR A 194 34.64 6.57 -2.13
N PRO A 195 34.82 5.96 -0.93
CA PRO A 195 35.49 4.68 -0.84
C PRO A 195 34.62 3.61 -1.50
N ARG A 196 35.07 3.12 -2.65
CA ARG A 196 34.49 1.97 -3.35
C ARG A 196 34.86 0.70 -2.59
N ILE A 197 34.03 0.27 -1.65
CA ILE A 197 34.20 -1.05 -1.02
C ILE A 197 33.42 -2.07 -1.85
N ASN A 198 34.14 -2.96 -2.53
CA ASN A 198 33.55 -4.14 -3.15
C ASN A 198 33.24 -5.16 -2.04
N LEU A 199 31.95 -5.39 -1.75
CA LEU A 199 31.54 -6.46 -0.86
C LEU A 199 31.54 -7.78 -1.65
N THR A 200 32.55 -8.61 -1.44
CA THR A 200 32.58 -9.99 -1.95
C THR A 200 31.69 -10.86 -1.06
N LYS A 201 30.67 -11.48 -1.66
CA LYS A 201 29.81 -12.48 -1.01
C LYS A 201 30.70 -13.63 -0.52
N ARG A 202 30.76 -13.89 0.79
CA ARG A 202 31.36 -15.14 1.29
C ARG A 202 30.43 -16.31 0.92
N ALA A 203 31.03 -17.35 0.35
CA ALA A 203 30.38 -18.61 0.00
C ALA A 203 29.83 -19.32 1.25
#